data_AF-A0A3D8IML5-F1
#
_entry.id   AF-A0A3D8IML5-F1
#
_cell.length_a   1.000
_cell.length_b   1.000
_cell.length_c   1.000
_cell.angle_alpha   90.00
_cell.angle_beta   90.00
_cell.angle_gamma   90.00
#
_symmetry.space_group_name_H-M   'P 1'
#
loop_
_entity.id
_entity.type
_entity.pdbx_description
1 polymer ?
#
loop_
_entity_poly.entity_id
_entity_poly.type
_entity_poly.pdbx_seq_one_letter_code
_entity_poly.pdbx_strand_id
1 'polypeptide(L)' 'MQVTIERIRENLKEYKVCSECLLINKRDNTECHTCKSKKFESSTLSVKLSIDDYINFFIYEEGLSYKQSLQKKVRV' A
#
# COMPACT_ATOMS: atom_id res chain seq x y z
N MET A 1 -2.65 9.75 -6.05
CA MET A 1 -3.77 10.05 -5.12
C MET A 1 -3.34 9.69 -3.70
N GLN A 2 -4.04 10.11 -2.64
CA GLN A 2 -3.80 9.63 -1.28
C GLN A 2 -5.02 8.88 -0.74
N VAL A 3 -4.80 7.73 -0.10
CA VAL A 3 -5.87 6.84 0.40
C VAL A 3 -5.46 6.27 1.76
N THR A 4 -6.43 6.04 2.65
CA THR A 4 -6.15 5.43 3.97
C THR A 4 -5.81 3.96 3.85
N ILE A 5 -4.97 3.45 4.75
CA ILE A 5 -4.65 2.01 4.83
C ILE A 5 -5.91 1.15 4.96
N GLU A 6 -6.87 1.57 5.78
CA GLU A 6 -8.17 0.92 5.94
C GLU A 6 -8.90 0.75 4.61
N ARG A 7 -8.95 1.81 3.80
CA ARG A 7 -9.64 1.77 2.52
C ARG A 7 -8.97 0.84 1.50
N ILE A 8 -7.63 0.74 1.55
CA ILE A 8 -6.88 -0.23 0.72
C ILE A 8 -7.23 -1.65 1.17
N ARG A 9 -7.25 -1.89 2.49
CA ARG A 9 -7.58 -3.20 3.09
C ARG A 9 -8.99 -3.68 2.74
N GLU A 10 -9.97 -2.78 2.70
CA GLU A 10 -11.35 -3.08 2.28
C GLU A 10 -11.47 -3.43 0.79
N ASN A 11 -10.60 -2.87 -0.06
CA ASN A 11 -10.74 -2.92 -1.52
C ASN A 11 -9.48 -3.45 -2.22
N LEU A 12 -8.88 -4.52 -1.71
CA LEU A 12 -7.59 -5.06 -2.18
C LEU A 12 -7.50 -5.26 -3.70
N LYS A 13 -8.61 -5.61 -4.35
CA LYS A 13 -8.65 -5.86 -5.81
C LYS A 13 -8.42 -4.60 -6.65
N GLU A 14 -8.55 -3.41 -6.08
CA GLU A 14 -8.29 -2.12 -6.75
C GLU A 14 -6.81 -1.71 -6.71
N TYR A 15 -5.96 -2.51 -6.07
CA TYR A 15 -4.55 -2.18 -5.88
C TYR A 15 -3.64 -3.30 -6.37
N LYS A 16 -2.38 -2.95 -6.57
CA LYS A 16 -1.27 -3.84 -6.92
C LYS A 16 0.01 -3.32 -6.31
N VAL A 17 1.02 -4.17 -6.18
CA VAL A 17 2.30 -3.81 -5.57
C VAL A 17 3.35 -3.69 -6.67
N CYS A 18 4.19 -2.65 -6.64
CA CYS A 18 5.32 -2.57 -7.55
C CYS A 18 6.38 -3.60 -7.15
N SER A 19 6.83 -4.43 -8.09
CA SER A 19 7.83 -5.47 -7.81
C SER A 19 9.23 -4.91 -7.51
N GLU A 20 9.51 -3.66 -7.89
CA GLU A 20 10.84 -3.04 -7.71
C GLU A 20 10.97 -2.31 -6.37
N CYS A 21 9.92 -1.61 -5.93
CA CYS A 21 9.97 -0.78 -4.71
C CYS A 21 8.96 -1.20 -3.64
N LEU A 22 8.18 -2.25 -3.89
CA LEU A 22 7.19 -2.83 -2.97
C LEU A 22 6.08 -1.87 -2.50
N LEU A 23 5.92 -0.73 -3.18
CA LEU A 23 4.87 0.24 -2.85
C LEU A 23 3.55 -0.12 -3.53
N ILE A 24 2.47 0.07 -2.78
CA ILE A 24 1.09 -0.10 -3.24
C ILE A 24 0.76 1.00 -4.26
N ASN A 25 0.18 0.59 -5.38
CA ASN A 25 -0.29 1.44 -6.46
C ASN A 25 -1.75 1.09 -6.78
N LYS A 26 -2.49 2.02 -7.37
CA LYS A 26 -3.78 1.69 -7.98
C LYS A 26 -3.62 0.71 -9.14
N ARG A 27 -4.64 -0.13 -9.36
CA ARG A 27 -4.58 -1.23 -10.33
C ARG A 27 -4.50 -0.75 -11.78
N ASP A 28 -5.15 0.37 -12.09
CA ASP A 28 -5.16 1.03 -13.39
C ASP A 28 -3.84 1.76 -13.73
N ASN A 29 -3.01 2.09 -12.74
CA ASN A 29 -1.70 2.69 -13.00
C ASN A 29 -0.86 1.82 -13.93
N THR A 30 -0.45 2.35 -15.09
CA THR A 30 0.45 1.64 -16.01
C THR A 30 1.91 1.62 -15.54
N GLU A 31 2.28 2.56 -14.67
CA GLU A 31 3.63 2.75 -14.12
C GLU A 31 3.56 3.07 -12.63
N CYS A 32 4.59 2.66 -11.89
CA CYS A 32 4.68 2.92 -10.46
C CYS A 32 4.70 4.43 -10.22
N HIS A 33 3.80 4.91 -9.37
CA HIS A 33 3.70 6.33 -8.99
C HIS A 33 5.00 6.91 -8.37
N THR A 34 5.92 6.06 -7.94
CA THR A 34 7.17 6.41 -7.25
C THR A 34 8.38 6.13 -8.13
N CYS A 35 8.65 4.87 -8.50
CA CYS A 35 9.85 4.51 -9.26
C CYS A 35 9.65 4.41 -10.78
N LYS A 36 8.44 4.67 -11.30
CA LYS A 36 8.07 4.58 -12.73
C LYS A 36 8.23 3.19 -13.38
N SER A 37 8.55 2.16 -12.61
CA SER A 37 8.58 0.78 -13.10
C SER A 37 7.21 0.33 -13.61
N LYS A 38 7.21 -0.49 -14.66
CA LYS A 38 6.02 -1.16 -15.20
C LYS A 38 5.81 -2.56 -14.61
N LYS A 39 6.70 -3.01 -13.73
CA LYS A 39 6.63 -4.34 -13.11
C LYS A 39 5.77 -4.29 -11.84
N PHE A 40 4.73 -5.11 -11.83
CA PHE A 40 3.78 -5.18 -10.73
C PHE A 40 3.41 -6.61 -10.38
N GLU A 41 3.27 -6.85 -9.09
CA GLU A 41 2.57 -7.99 -8.53
C GLU A 41 1.10 -7.64 -8.35
N SER A 42 0.23 -8.38 -9.02
CA SER A 42 -1.22 -8.14 -8.99
C SER A 42 -1.97 -9.07 -8.02
N SER A 43 -1.23 -9.82 -7.18
CA SER A 43 -1.83 -10.70 -6.18
C SER A 43 -2.38 -9.89 -5.02
N THR A 44 -3.59 -10.22 -4.56
CA THR A 44 -4.15 -9.63 -3.34
C THR A 44 -3.34 -10.00 -2.10
N LEU A 45 -2.57 -11.08 -2.13
CA LEU A 45 -1.66 -11.45 -1.05
C LEU A 45 -0.52 -10.45 -0.93
N SER A 46 0.13 -10.06 -2.04
CA SER A 46 1.19 -9.06 -2.04
C SER A 46 0.70 -7.73 -1.48
N VAL A 47 -0.52 -7.32 -1.84
CA VAL A 47 -1.15 -6.10 -1.30
C VAL A 47 -1.36 -6.21 0.21
N LYS A 48 -1.82 -7.36 0.73
CA LYS A 48 -2.00 -7.57 2.17
C LYS A 48 -0.68 -7.47 2.93
N LEU A 49 0.38 -8.10 2.43
CA LEU A 49 1.70 -8.06 3.05
C LEU A 49 2.24 -6.62 3.09
N SER A 50 2.14 -5.87 2.00
CA SER A 50 2.54 -4.45 2.00
C SER A 50 1.70 -3.59 2.95
N ILE A 51 0.41 -3.90 3.15
CA ILE A 51 -0.42 -3.21 4.16
C ILE A 51 0.11 -3.49 5.56
N ASP A 52 0.43 -4.74 5.87
CA ASP A 52 0.97 -5.12 7.17
C ASP A 52 2.32 -4.45 7.43
N ASP A 53 3.17 -4.32 6.41
CA ASP A 53 4.42 -3.57 6.49
C ASP A 53 4.20 -2.07 6.79
N TYR A 54 3.24 -1.42 6.12
CA TYR A 54 2.87 -0.04 6.44
C TYR A 54 2.37 0.11 7.87
N ILE A 55 1.49 -0.79 8.32
CA ILE A 55 0.96 -0.78 9.68
C ILE A 55 2.10 -0.92 10.70
N ASN A 56 3.00 -1.87 10.48
CA ASN A 56 4.16 -2.09 11.34
C ASN A 56 5.06 -0.86 11.36
N PHE A 57 5.39 -0.28 10.20
CA PHE A 57 6.16 0.96 10.12
C PHE A 57 5.53 2.07 10.96
N PHE A 58 4.23 2.31 10.82
CA PHE A 58 3.55 3.36 11.61
C PHE A 58 3.51 3.07 13.11
N ILE A 59 3.41 1.80 13.51
CA ILE A 59 3.41 1.44 14.93
C ILE A 59 4.82 1.60 15.52
N TYR A 60 5.84 1.07 14.85
CA TYR A 60 7.20 1.01 15.40
C TYR A 60 7.97 2.34 15.24
N GLU A 61 7.86 2.98 14.08
CA GLU A 61 8.63 4.20 13.79
C GLU A 61 7.89 5.48 14.21
N GLU A 62 6.56 5.49 14.13
CA GLU A 62 5.75 6.67 14.50
C GLU A 62 5.05 6.53 15.86
N GLY A 63 5.14 5.37 16.53
CA GLY A 63 4.53 5.14 17.85
C GLY A 63 2.99 5.14 17.83
N LEU A 64 2.38 4.88 16.67
CA LEU A 64 0.92 4.88 16.54
C LEU A 64 0.30 3.59 17.09
N SER A 65 -0.94 3.68 17.58
CA SER A 65 -1.76 2.49 17.77
C SER A 65 -2.20 1.88 16.44
N TYR A 66 -2.59 0.59 16.46
CA TYR A 66 -3.15 -0.08 15.28
C TYR A 66 -4.35 0.67 14.67
N LYS A 67 -5.23 1.23 15.50
CA LYS A 67 -6.38 2.00 15.00
C LYS A 67 -5.94 3.28 14.29
N GLN A 68 -4.90 3.94 14.78
CA GLN A 68 -4.35 5.15 14.16
C GLN A 68 -3.61 4.82 12.85
N SER A 69 -2.86 3.71 12.79
CA SER A 69 -2.15 3.31 11.57
C SER A 69 -3.11 3.01 10.42
N LEU A 70 -4.29 2.45 10.69
CA LEU A 70 -5.34 2.25 9.69
C LEU A 70 -5.86 3.56 9.06
N GLN A 71 -5.81 4.67 9.81
CA GLN A 71 -6.26 5.98 9.34
C GLN A 71 -5.18 6.76 8.59
N LYS A 72 -3.92 6.29 8.58
CA LYS A 72 -2.83 6.94 7.85
C LYS A 72 -3.09 6.88 6.35
N LYS A 73 -2.87 8.02 5.69
CA LYS A 73 -2.98 8.13 4.23
C LYS A 73 -1.64 7.86 3.59
N VAL A 74 -1.60 6.94 2.64
CA VAL A 74 -0.45 6.66 1.80
C VAL A 74 -0.74 7.09 0.36
N ARG A 75 0.33 7.40 -0.37
CA ARG A 75 0.21 7.64 -1.81
C ARG A 75 -0.05 6.29 -2.49
N VAL A 76 -0.88 6.29 -3.51
CA VAL A 76 -1.16 5.16 -4.43
C VAL A 76 -1.32 5.67 -5.86
#